data_AF-A0A2B7WZE5-F1
#
_entry.id   AF-A0A2B7WZE5-F1
#
_cell.length_a   1.000
_cell.length_b   1.000
_cell.length_c   1.000
_cell.angle_alpha   90.00
_cell.angle_beta   90.00
_cell.angle_gamma   90.00
#
_symmetry.space_group_name_H-M   'P 1'
#
loop_
_entity.id
_entity.type
_entity.pdbx_description
1 polymer ?
#
loop_
_entity_poly.entity_id
_entity_poly.type
_entity_poly.pdbx_seq_one_letter_code
_entity_poly.pdbx_strand_id
1 'polypeptide(L)'
;MTSFSIPPNAQLEEMMRGVGPLPDQTNLPFPASTRQAAGVVGGVSTEVMSVSFSDKILVTISQNGKLGQWLHVPLENTNPGTDGYHTLPNPNEDGLLPLPNFTATSVLGARGTQRETVGQLYACQIATAIVTKNPNEKRLLVVGLGLEQPDLDRDIFFGLIDLVLKCI
;
A
#
# COMPACT_ATOMS: atom_id res chain seq x y z
N MET A 1 -11.58 31.82 53.42
CA MET A 1 -11.56 30.39 53.79
C MET A 1 -12.85 29.77 53.26
N THR A 2 -12.84 29.25 52.04
CA THR A 2 -14.00 28.64 51.39
C THR A 2 -13.79 27.13 51.33
N SER A 3 -14.63 26.39 52.03
CA SER A 3 -14.56 24.92 52.14
C SER A 3 -14.97 24.27 50.83
N PHE A 4 -14.06 23.49 50.24
CA PHE A 4 -14.38 22.55 49.17
C PHE A 4 -15.24 21.43 49.74
N SER A 5 -16.51 21.36 49.32
CA SER A 5 -17.41 20.27 49.65
C SER A 5 -17.13 19.10 48.70
N ILE A 6 -16.67 17.98 49.26
CA ILE A 6 -16.44 16.73 48.53
C ILE A 6 -17.82 16.14 48.20
N PRO A 7 -18.13 15.82 46.93
CA PRO A 7 -19.42 15.25 46.59
C PRO A 7 -19.59 13.84 47.22
N PRO A 8 -20.81 13.48 47.65
CA PRO A 8 -21.08 12.21 48.30
C PRO A 8 -20.82 11.03 47.36
N ASN A 9 -20.31 9.91 47.92
CA ASN A 9 -19.94 8.67 47.20
C ASN A 9 -21.00 8.15 46.21
N ALA A 10 -22.27 8.46 46.41
CA ALA A 10 -23.35 8.08 45.49
C ALA A 10 -23.20 8.69 44.08
N GLN A 11 -22.67 9.91 43.94
CA GLN A 11 -22.41 10.53 42.62
C GLN A 11 -21.22 9.91 41.88
N LEU A 12 -20.22 9.40 42.61
CA LEU A 12 -19.07 8.68 42.04
C LEU A 12 -19.50 7.31 41.49
N GLU A 13 -20.35 6.60 42.24
CA GLU A 13 -20.95 5.32 41.83
C GLU A 13 -21.88 5.44 40.61
N GLU A 14 -22.53 6.59 40.44
CA GLU A 14 -23.41 6.85 39.29
C GLU A 14 -22.62 7.24 38.02
N MET A 15 -21.51 7.98 38.17
CA MET A 15 -20.58 8.26 37.06
C MET A 15 -19.85 7.00 36.58
N MET A 16 -19.52 6.07 37.47
CA MET A 16 -18.87 4.80 37.12
C MET A 16 -19.82 3.77 36.50
N ARG A 17 -21.14 3.95 36.68
CA ARG A 17 -22.17 3.07 36.08
C ARG A 17 -22.39 3.27 34.58
N GLY A 18 -21.85 4.35 34.00
CA GLY A 18 -21.92 4.63 32.55
C GLY A 18 -20.79 4.01 31.74
N VAL A 19 -19.76 3.45 32.39
CA VAL A 19 -18.67 2.76 31.70
C VAL A 19 -19.06 1.29 31.56
N GLY A 20 -19.83 1.01 30.50
CA GLY A 20 -20.03 -0.37 30.05
C GLY A 20 -18.68 -1.07 29.87
N PRO A 21 -18.61 -2.41 29.97
CA PRO A 21 -17.38 -3.15 29.81
C PRO A 21 -16.66 -2.68 28.54
N LEU A 22 -15.37 -2.36 28.66
CA LEU A 22 -14.53 -2.03 27.52
C LEU A 22 -14.77 -3.09 26.44
N PRO A 23 -14.99 -2.70 25.17
CA PRO A 23 -15.25 -3.66 24.11
C PRO A 23 -14.11 -4.69 24.11
N ASP A 24 -14.49 -5.97 24.06
CA ASP A 24 -13.56 -7.10 24.07
C ASP A 24 -12.59 -6.95 22.88
N GLN A 25 -11.38 -6.47 23.19
CA GLN A 25 -10.36 -6.15 22.19
C GLN A 25 -9.78 -7.39 21.51
N THR A 26 -10.12 -8.59 22.00
CA THR A 26 -9.62 -9.86 21.46
C THR A 26 -10.28 -10.25 20.14
N ASN A 27 -11.40 -9.62 19.77
CA ASN A 27 -12.13 -9.89 18.53
C ASN A 27 -12.42 -8.60 17.73
N LEU A 28 -11.46 -7.67 17.74
CA LEU A 28 -11.48 -6.54 16.82
C LEU A 28 -10.91 -7.00 15.46
N PRO A 29 -11.56 -6.67 14.32
CA PRO A 29 -10.93 -6.88 13.03
C PRO A 29 -9.59 -6.14 13.02
N PHE A 30 -8.55 -6.80 12.49
CA PHE A 30 -7.21 -6.21 12.44
C PHE A 30 -7.31 -4.80 11.83
N PRO A 31 -6.64 -3.79 12.44
CA PRO A 31 -6.90 -2.38 12.16
C PRO A 31 -6.69 -1.96 10.69
N ALA A 32 -6.03 -2.78 9.89
CA ALA A 32 -5.86 -2.62 8.46
C ALA A 32 -6.18 -3.92 7.70
N SER A 33 -7.08 -3.87 6.71
CA SER A 33 -7.38 -5.05 5.88
C SER A 33 -6.10 -5.57 5.24
N THR A 34 -5.74 -6.82 5.56
CA THR A 34 -4.52 -7.47 5.09
C THR A 34 -4.86 -8.68 4.23
N ARG A 35 -4.23 -8.80 3.07
CA ARG A 35 -4.35 -9.93 2.14
C ARG A 35 -2.98 -10.47 1.82
N GLN A 36 -2.89 -11.78 1.67
CA GLN A 36 -1.64 -12.48 1.38
C GLN A 36 -1.86 -13.53 0.30
N ALA A 37 -0.87 -13.71 -0.56
CA ALA A 37 -0.80 -14.78 -1.54
C ALA A 37 0.64 -15.24 -1.69
N ALA A 38 0.82 -16.55 -1.84
CA ALA A 38 2.11 -17.16 -2.11
C ALA A 38 2.03 -17.92 -3.43
N GLY A 39 3.13 -17.94 -4.17
CA GLY A 39 3.23 -18.64 -5.45
C GLY A 39 4.67 -18.87 -5.86
N VAL A 40 4.87 -19.78 -6.81
CA VAL A 40 6.20 -20.02 -7.41
C VAL A 40 6.28 -19.23 -8.70
N VAL A 41 7.22 -18.28 -8.78
CA VAL A 41 7.44 -17.43 -9.96
C VAL A 41 8.91 -17.57 -10.37
N GLY A 42 9.18 -17.96 -11.61
CA GLY A 42 10.56 -18.20 -12.08
C GLY A 42 11.30 -19.30 -11.31
N GLY A 43 10.57 -20.27 -10.73
CA GLY A 43 11.15 -21.31 -9.88
C GLY A 43 11.46 -20.86 -8.43
N VAL A 44 11.17 -19.61 -8.07
CA VAL A 44 11.43 -19.06 -6.73
C VAL A 44 10.11 -18.89 -5.96
N SER A 45 10.08 -19.35 -4.71
CA SER A 45 8.94 -19.15 -3.81
C SER A 45 8.80 -17.67 -3.48
N THR A 46 7.69 -17.09 -3.91
CA THR A 46 7.40 -15.67 -3.79
C THR A 46 6.17 -15.48 -2.92
N GLU A 47 6.28 -14.61 -1.94
CA GLU A 47 5.19 -14.20 -1.05
C GLU A 47 4.84 -12.74 -1.31
N VAL A 48 3.55 -12.47 -1.46
CA VAL A 48 3.02 -11.13 -1.64
C VAL A 48 2.02 -10.84 -0.54
N MET A 49 2.17 -9.67 0.08
CA MET A 49 1.24 -9.16 1.08
C MET A 49 0.80 -7.76 0.70
N SER A 50 -0.49 -7.49 0.85
CA SER A 50 -1.11 -6.18 0.67
C SER A 50 -1.79 -5.77 1.97
N VAL A 51 -1.46 -4.59 2.49
CA VAL A 51 -2.06 -4.00 3.69
C VAL A 51 -2.66 -2.65 3.32
N SER A 52 -3.96 -2.52 3.54
CA SER A 52 -4.71 -1.28 3.25
C SER A 52 -4.81 -0.41 4.50
N PHE A 53 -4.06 0.71 4.53
CA PHE A 53 -4.19 1.76 5.53
C PHE A 53 -5.15 2.86 5.03
N SER A 54 -5.57 3.77 5.91
CA SER A 54 -6.42 4.90 5.53
C SER A 54 -5.74 5.89 4.58
N ASP A 55 -4.41 6.05 4.71
CA ASP A 55 -3.59 7.03 3.99
C ASP A 55 -2.75 6.42 2.86
N LYS A 56 -2.50 5.11 2.92
CA LYS A 56 -1.61 4.39 1.99
C LYS A 56 -2.00 2.94 1.77
N ILE A 57 -1.49 2.37 0.68
CA ILE A 57 -1.54 0.94 0.41
C ILE A 57 -0.10 0.44 0.48
N LEU A 58 0.16 -0.55 1.33
CA LEU A 58 1.46 -1.19 1.45
C LEU A 58 1.41 -2.53 0.71
N VAL A 59 2.25 -2.69 -0.30
CA VAL A 59 2.44 -3.95 -1.01
C VAL A 59 3.87 -4.42 -0.78
N THR A 60 4.07 -5.64 -0.29
CA THR A 60 5.39 -6.23 -0.14
C THR A 60 5.48 -7.50 -0.95
N ILE A 61 6.58 -7.65 -1.68
CA ILE A 61 6.92 -8.81 -2.48
C ILE A 61 8.24 -9.35 -1.95
N SER A 62 8.23 -10.53 -1.38
CA SER A 62 9.41 -11.16 -0.79
C SER A 62 9.73 -12.48 -1.47
N GLN A 63 10.99 -12.66 -1.85
CA GLN A 63 11.54 -13.95 -2.27
C GLN A 63 12.60 -14.38 -1.26
N ASN A 64 12.53 -15.63 -0.80
CA ASN A 64 13.44 -16.18 0.22
C ASN A 64 13.52 -15.32 1.50
N GLY A 65 12.43 -14.65 1.89
CA GLY A 65 12.37 -13.77 3.07
C GLY A 65 13.14 -12.45 2.93
N LYS A 66 13.64 -12.11 1.73
CA LYS A 66 14.37 -10.87 1.47
C LYS A 66 13.36 -9.74 1.27
N LEU A 67 13.72 -8.54 1.73
CA LEU A 67 13.01 -7.29 1.43
C LEU A 67 14.07 -6.20 1.32
N GLY A 68 14.50 -5.93 0.10
CA GLY A 68 15.77 -5.26 -0.17
C GLY A 68 15.63 -3.84 -0.69
N GLN A 69 14.49 -3.48 -1.25
CA GLN A 69 14.24 -2.19 -1.87
C GLN A 69 12.85 -1.69 -1.51
N TRP A 70 12.71 -0.40 -1.28
CA TRP A 70 11.45 0.25 -0.96
C TRP A 70 11.21 1.42 -1.89
N LEU A 71 10.03 1.49 -2.48
CA LEU A 71 9.61 2.59 -3.34
C LEU A 71 8.25 3.10 -2.87
N HIS A 72 8.00 4.39 -3.07
CA HIS A 72 6.64 4.92 -3.02
C HIS A 72 6.21 5.40 -4.38
N VAL A 73 4.90 5.39 -4.62
CA VAL A 73 4.26 5.85 -5.84
C VAL A 73 3.03 6.67 -5.45
N PRO A 74 3.02 7.99 -5.66
CA PRO A 74 1.81 8.79 -5.50
C PRO A 74 0.77 8.38 -6.55
N LEU A 75 -0.42 7.98 -6.12
CA LEU A 75 -1.52 7.65 -7.03
C LEU A 75 -2.34 8.89 -7.42
N GLU A 76 -2.32 9.92 -6.58
CA GLU A 76 -2.85 11.24 -6.88
C GLU A 76 -1.73 12.17 -7.33
N ASN A 77 -1.99 12.95 -8.39
CA ASN A 77 -1.07 14.00 -8.82
C ASN A 77 -1.36 15.27 -8.02
N THR A 78 -0.49 15.57 -7.05
CA THR A 78 -0.50 16.83 -6.28
C THR A 78 0.61 17.79 -6.72
N ASN A 79 1.27 17.58 -7.87
CA ASN A 79 2.32 18.50 -8.34
C ASN A 79 1.71 19.84 -8.77
N PRO A 80 2.01 20.95 -8.05
CA PRO A 80 1.49 22.27 -8.41
C PRO A 80 2.06 22.68 -9.77
N GLY A 81 1.17 22.97 -10.73
CA GLY A 81 1.55 23.31 -12.11
C GLY A 81 1.48 22.16 -13.12
N THR A 82 1.00 20.98 -12.71
CA THR A 82 0.68 19.87 -13.62
C THR A 82 -0.81 19.53 -13.69
N ASP A 83 -1.65 20.43 -13.15
CA ASP A 83 -3.11 20.36 -13.17
C ASP A 83 -3.60 20.23 -14.62
N GLY A 84 -3.97 19.01 -15.02
CA GLY A 84 -4.50 18.70 -16.36
C GLY A 84 -3.54 18.03 -17.35
N TYR A 85 -2.25 17.83 -17.03
CA TYR A 85 -1.30 17.16 -17.94
C TYR A 85 -1.08 15.67 -17.66
N HIS A 86 -1.46 15.19 -16.46
CA HIS A 86 -1.37 13.78 -16.06
C HIS A 86 -2.65 13.27 -15.38
N THR A 87 -3.80 13.84 -15.73
CA THR A 87 -5.09 13.18 -15.47
C THR A 87 -5.12 11.88 -16.24
N LEU A 88 -5.51 10.78 -15.57
CA LEU A 88 -5.81 9.51 -16.23
C LEU A 88 -6.64 9.82 -17.49
N PRO A 89 -6.19 9.39 -18.69
CA PRO A 89 -6.95 9.70 -19.88
C PRO A 89 -8.34 9.09 -19.75
N ASN A 90 -9.35 9.85 -20.15
CA ASN A 90 -10.69 9.34 -20.34
C ASN A 90 -10.60 8.08 -21.21
N PRO A 91 -11.36 7.01 -20.93
CA PRO A 91 -11.32 5.78 -21.71
C PRO A 91 -11.74 5.95 -23.19
N ASN A 92 -12.13 7.16 -23.60
CA ASN A 92 -12.50 7.55 -24.97
C ASN A 92 -11.42 8.40 -25.69
N GLU A 93 -10.27 8.70 -25.08
CA GLU A 93 -9.19 9.41 -25.78
C GLU A 93 -8.09 8.43 -26.21
N ASP A 94 -8.06 8.16 -27.52
CA ASP A 94 -7.00 7.44 -28.25
C ASP A 94 -5.67 8.23 -28.17
N GLY A 95 -5.04 8.20 -27.00
CA GLY A 95 -3.68 8.67 -26.78
C GLY A 95 -2.71 7.54 -27.00
N LEU A 96 -2.13 7.46 -28.20
CA LEU A 96 -1.07 6.53 -28.65
C LEU A 96 0.28 6.68 -27.90
N LEU A 97 0.26 7.20 -26.66
CA LEU A 97 1.42 7.30 -25.78
C LEU A 97 1.25 6.33 -24.60
N PRO A 98 2.29 5.55 -24.26
CA PRO A 98 2.25 4.68 -23.09
C PRO A 98 2.00 5.53 -21.85
N LEU A 99 0.94 5.21 -21.09
CA LEU A 99 0.53 5.91 -19.86
C LEU A 99 1.72 6.11 -18.90
N PRO A 100 2.21 7.35 -18.67
CA PRO A 100 3.34 7.61 -17.79
C PRO A 100 2.89 8.57 -16.68
N ASN A 101 1.94 8.16 -15.84
CA ASN A 101 1.39 9.04 -14.81
C ASN A 101 1.82 8.68 -13.39
N PHE A 102 2.63 7.62 -13.22
CA PHE A 102 3.16 7.23 -11.91
C PHE A 102 4.67 7.38 -11.89
N THR A 103 5.16 8.21 -10.97
CA THR A 103 6.59 8.34 -10.68
C THR A 103 6.92 7.59 -9.40
N ALA A 104 7.60 6.45 -9.55
CA ALA A 104 8.13 5.71 -8.41
C ALA A 104 9.38 6.40 -7.87
N THR A 105 9.41 6.68 -6.56
CA THR A 105 10.59 7.20 -5.87
C THR A 105 11.12 6.14 -4.94
N SER A 106 12.39 5.81 -5.10
CA SER A 106 13.07 4.87 -4.21
C SER A 106 13.41 5.51 -2.87
N VAL A 107 12.98 4.87 -1.79
CA VAL A 107 13.15 5.33 -0.41
C VAL A 107 14.37 4.66 0.22
N LEU A 108 14.58 3.38 -0.06
CA LEU A 108 15.66 2.60 0.52
C LEU A 108 16.08 1.46 -0.41
N GLY A 109 17.37 1.13 -0.40
CA GLY A 109 17.84 -0.18 -0.85
C GLY A 109 18.00 -0.36 -2.36
N ALA A 110 17.87 0.71 -3.14
CA ALA A 110 18.26 0.75 -4.55
C ALA A 110 19.78 0.67 -4.71
N ARG A 111 20.30 -0.55 -4.70
CA ARG A 111 21.71 -0.81 -5.01
C ARG A 111 21.88 -1.02 -6.50
N GLY A 112 22.36 0.01 -7.20
CA GLY A 112 22.68 -0.03 -8.62
C GLY A 112 21.52 0.37 -9.55
N THR A 113 21.87 0.79 -10.77
CA THR A 113 20.92 1.32 -11.76
C THR A 113 19.92 0.27 -12.23
N GLN A 114 20.35 -0.97 -12.46
CA GLN A 114 19.48 -2.05 -12.93
C GLN A 114 18.34 -2.36 -11.94
N ARG A 115 18.68 -2.49 -10.65
CA ARG A 115 17.69 -2.80 -9.62
C ARG A 115 16.73 -1.63 -9.37
N GLU A 116 17.23 -0.41 -9.48
CA GLU A 116 16.39 0.78 -9.44
C GLU A 116 15.38 0.79 -10.60
N THR A 117 15.84 0.58 -11.85
CA THR A 117 14.96 0.52 -13.03
C THR A 117 13.89 -0.56 -12.89
N VAL A 118 14.28 -1.78 -12.50
CA VAL A 118 13.35 -2.89 -12.27
C VAL A 118 12.34 -2.54 -11.19
N GLY A 119 12.80 -1.97 -10.08
CA GLY A 119 11.92 -1.61 -8.97
C GLY A 119 10.92 -0.52 -9.34
N GLN A 120 11.35 0.49 -10.10
CA GLN A 120 10.45 1.52 -10.61
C GLN A 120 9.40 0.93 -11.55
N LEU A 121 9.79 0.04 -12.48
CA LEU A 121 8.86 -0.61 -13.40
C LEU A 121 7.79 -1.44 -12.65
N TYR A 122 8.18 -2.26 -11.68
CA TYR A 122 7.23 -3.01 -10.87
C TYR A 122 6.30 -2.08 -10.09
N ALA A 123 6.84 -1.06 -9.42
CA ALA A 123 6.05 -0.15 -8.62
C ALA A 123 5.03 0.62 -9.46
N CYS A 124 5.43 1.16 -10.61
CA CYS A 124 4.54 1.84 -11.54
C CYS A 124 3.49 0.90 -12.12
N GLN A 125 3.84 -0.35 -12.46
CA GLN A 125 2.86 -1.30 -12.99
C GLN A 125 1.82 -1.70 -11.94
N ILE A 126 2.25 -1.92 -10.69
CA ILE A 126 1.33 -2.22 -9.57
C ILE A 126 0.40 -1.02 -9.34
N ALA A 127 0.92 0.21 -9.38
CA ALA A 127 0.11 1.42 -9.29
C ALA A 127 -0.95 1.50 -10.39
N THR A 128 -0.55 1.28 -11.65
CA THR A 128 -1.49 1.19 -12.78
C THR A 128 -2.56 0.14 -12.54
N ALA A 129 -2.18 -1.05 -12.11
CA ALA A 129 -3.11 -2.14 -11.85
C ALA A 129 -4.14 -1.81 -10.75
N ILE A 130 -3.69 -1.14 -9.67
CA ILE A 130 -4.56 -0.67 -8.59
C ILE A 130 -5.58 0.35 -9.11
N VAL A 131 -5.11 1.36 -9.85
CA VAL A 131 -5.96 2.45 -10.34
C VAL A 131 -6.91 1.96 -11.43
N THR A 132 -6.48 1.03 -12.29
CA THR A 132 -7.38 0.38 -13.27
C THR A 132 -8.49 -0.40 -12.58
N LYS A 133 -8.21 -1.06 -11.44
CA LYS A 133 -9.22 -1.80 -10.67
C LYS A 133 -10.13 -0.87 -9.87
N ASN A 134 -9.56 0.19 -9.29
CA ASN A 134 -10.25 1.16 -8.44
C ASN A 134 -9.88 2.59 -8.86
N PRO A 135 -10.62 3.23 -9.78
CA PRO A 135 -10.27 4.54 -10.33
C PRO A 135 -10.37 5.68 -9.30
N ASN A 136 -11.06 5.47 -8.17
CA ASN A 136 -11.16 6.43 -7.08
C ASN A 136 -9.98 6.34 -6.10
N GLU A 137 -9.02 5.44 -6.33
CA GLU A 137 -7.88 5.27 -5.45
C GLU A 137 -6.88 6.42 -5.60
N LYS A 138 -6.63 7.11 -4.49
CA LYS A 138 -5.78 8.30 -4.41
C LYS A 138 -4.67 8.17 -3.36
N ARG A 139 -4.73 7.12 -2.53
CA ARG A 139 -3.78 6.90 -1.44
C ARG A 139 -2.37 6.66 -1.98
N LEU A 140 -1.35 6.93 -1.16
CA LEU A 140 0.03 6.64 -1.53
C LEU A 140 0.24 5.11 -1.64
N LEU A 141 0.83 4.63 -2.72
CA LEU A 141 1.30 3.24 -2.79
C LEU A 141 2.73 3.16 -2.25
N VAL A 142 2.98 2.23 -1.35
CA VAL A 142 4.31 1.88 -0.85
C VAL A 142 4.60 0.45 -1.25
N VAL A 143 5.68 0.23 -1.99
CA VAL A 143 6.09 -1.08 -2.51
C VAL A 143 7.41 -1.50 -1.90
N GLY A 144 7.42 -2.63 -1.20
CA GLY A 144 8.63 -3.31 -0.76
C GLY A 144 8.98 -4.44 -1.73
N LEU A 145 10.17 -4.41 -2.32
CA LEU A 145 10.65 -5.41 -3.27
C LEU A 145 11.83 -6.19 -2.71
N GLY A 146 11.67 -7.50 -2.72
CA GLY A 146 12.57 -8.50 -2.17
C GLY A 146 13.06 -9.50 -3.20
N LEU A 147 13.25 -9.09 -4.45
CA LEU A 147 13.62 -9.99 -5.55
C LEU A 147 15.02 -10.57 -5.36
N GLU A 148 15.21 -11.84 -5.72
CA GLU A 148 16.51 -12.50 -5.66
C GLU A 148 17.49 -11.91 -6.68
N GLN A 149 17.02 -11.72 -7.91
CA GLN A 149 17.76 -11.09 -8.99
C GLN A 149 16.90 -9.98 -9.62
N PRO A 150 17.51 -8.85 -10.04
CA PRO A 150 16.82 -7.79 -10.77
C PRO A 150 16.64 -8.20 -12.25
N ASP A 151 15.96 -9.33 -12.47
CA ASP A 151 15.72 -9.85 -13.81
C ASP A 151 14.40 -9.29 -14.38
N LEU A 152 14.41 -9.00 -15.67
CA LEU A 152 13.27 -8.48 -16.45
C LEU A 152 12.66 -9.56 -17.34
N ASP A 153 12.81 -10.83 -16.95
CA ASP A 153 12.11 -11.90 -17.65
C ASP A 153 10.60 -11.64 -17.64
N ARG A 154 10.02 -11.74 -18.84
CA ARG A 154 8.63 -11.38 -19.09
C ARG A 154 7.68 -12.27 -18.29
N ASP A 155 7.95 -13.57 -18.24
CA ASP A 155 7.05 -14.53 -17.58
C ASP A 155 7.10 -14.37 -16.07
N ILE A 156 8.29 -14.09 -15.53
CA ILE A 156 8.47 -13.71 -14.12
C ILE A 156 7.70 -12.43 -13.80
N PHE A 157 7.82 -11.41 -14.64
CA PHE A 157 7.13 -10.14 -14.45
C PHE A 157 5.61 -10.32 -14.40
N PHE A 158 5.02 -11.01 -15.40
CA PHE A 158 3.58 -11.26 -15.42
C PHE A 158 3.13 -12.12 -14.25
N GLY A 159 3.90 -13.16 -13.89
CA GLY A 159 3.60 -14.01 -12.74
C GLY A 159 3.58 -13.24 -11.42
N LEU A 160 4.49 -12.28 -11.25
CA LEU A 160 4.53 -11.43 -10.07
C LEU A 160 3.32 -10.49 -10.01
N ILE A 161 3.00 -9.81 -11.12
CA ILE A 161 1.86 -8.90 -11.19
C ILE A 161 0.54 -9.64 -10.96
N ASP A 162 0.37 -10.84 -11.54
CA ASP A 162 -0.81 -11.69 -11.30
C ASP A 162 -0.92 -12.09 -9.82
N LEU A 163 0.20 -12.42 -9.16
CA LEU A 163 0.21 -12.74 -7.74
C LEU A 163 -0.17 -11.53 -6.88
N VAL A 164 0.31 -10.34 -7.24
CA VAL A 164 -0.07 -9.08 -6.59
C VAL A 164 -1.56 -8.78 -6.78
N LEU A 165 -2.09 -8.97 -7.98
CA LEU A 165 -3.50 -8.74 -8.28
C LEU A 165 -4.46 -9.62 -7.47
N LYS A 166 -4.03 -10.80 -7.00
CA LYS A 166 -4.82 -11.65 -6.08
C LYS A 166 -4.94 -11.04 -4.67
N CYS A 167 -4.01 -10.18 -4.29
CA CYS A 167 -3.96 -9.52 -2.97
C CYS A 167 -4.60 -8.13 -2.95
N ILE A 168 -4.96 -7.57 -4.10
CA ILE A 168 -5.56 -6.24 -4.28
C ILE A 168 -7.02 -6.42 -4.69
#